data_AF-A0A2E4Y7J9-F1
#
_entry.id   AF-A0A2E4Y7J9-F1
#
_cell.length_a   1.000
_cell.length_b   1.000
_cell.length_c   1.000
_cell.angle_alpha   90.00
_cell.angle_beta   90.00
_cell.angle_gamma   90.00
#
_symmetry.space_group_name_H-M   'P 1'
#
loop_
_entity.id
_entity.type
_entity.pdbx_description
1 polymer ?
#
loop_
_entity_poly.entity_id
_entity_poly.type
_entity_poly.pdbx_seq_one_letter_code
_entity_poly.pdbx_strand_id
1 'polypeptide(L)'
;MKTQLKMTFTLLFFLTTMAGCILSGDDALKNRPIIKDYSIIKKNSKYCIDLIDPLASTCYLECPDGQLPATVKEREDLLLDLKKYFQSDPEGKNLSEEEQDFRIKTFEAARGVCIVKERRPTGQVYMQPGFCLCRGNTDTGQVEPDMVGGWYIKNVAGSNNNTSSNTLINSYCKTYCNSKSEQNAMLYGKVKVGPDIQLNEKMIDLYGWCQAELADGVPSPSCNAHFYGPNGEKSEIPVAPDNISGSNFKVMLTDSIRYGVQYIMRLEVKGPTGSQPAVSTSLNFIRKRYNQNDIVLGPLQIMPISQYSCLVRTGSYHNTTNEFYYLNAARLHYYYAANRKPSNLPPNERTYTCHDFQTFGENDGPSIPRFELMSHHFSLWNAQDPRFQTLQGSESPKINTLIQNDLNELAGTSGNEINLFSKFDYQVKPPTAENETTNATLGYIMQPFINSRTNTPLCPTRDDYTSSTPLFKILGDYIGVDTEAIYFAEREPVRYLVHEEGAYSLKETPTDVILIRQSELQKIWFFYENGLPITADENASYNRTINFFWPPDYDYPLTKKAYQRVYTVKLPENIGKASTTETPTATSSRDKRYGCIPKLSEPK
;
A
#
# COMPACT_ATOMS: atom_id res chain seq x y z
N MET A 1 24.76 -39.43 -47.65
CA MET A 1 25.56 -40.50 -46.98
C MET A 1 25.06 -40.56 -45.54
N LYS A 2 24.27 -41.58 -45.20
CA LYS A 2 24.67 -42.76 -44.38
C LYS A 2 25.13 -42.29 -42.97
N THR A 3 24.51 -42.69 -41.85
CA THR A 3 23.96 -44.03 -41.55
C THR A 3 23.04 -43.96 -40.33
N GLN A 4 21.99 -44.80 -40.34
CA GLN A 4 21.20 -45.18 -39.17
C GLN A 4 22.01 -46.06 -38.20
N LEU A 5 21.64 -46.06 -36.91
CA LEU A 5 21.50 -47.31 -36.15
C LEU A 5 20.57 -47.13 -34.93
N LYS A 6 19.55 -47.99 -34.86
CA LYS A 6 18.65 -48.22 -33.70
C LYS A 6 19.38 -49.06 -32.65
N MET A 7 19.12 -48.84 -31.35
CA MET A 7 18.87 -49.95 -30.40
C MET A 7 18.29 -49.48 -29.06
N THR A 8 17.21 -50.18 -28.68
CA THR A 8 16.40 -50.25 -27.45
C THR A 8 17.17 -50.61 -26.16
N PHE A 9 16.76 -50.08 -25.00
CA PHE A 9 16.44 -50.75 -23.70
C PHE A 9 16.41 -49.69 -22.56
N THR A 10 15.25 -49.33 -22.01
CA THR A 10 14.65 -49.83 -20.73
C THR A 10 15.08 -49.04 -19.47
N LEU A 11 14.15 -48.19 -19.01
CA LEU A 11 13.68 -48.00 -17.62
C LEU A 11 14.69 -48.22 -16.46
N LEU A 12 15.17 -47.13 -15.85
CA LEU A 12 15.38 -47.06 -14.38
C LEU A 12 15.55 -45.60 -13.93
N PHE A 13 14.48 -45.05 -13.36
CA PHE A 13 14.45 -43.76 -12.68
C PHE A 13 14.62 -44.05 -11.17
N PHE A 14 15.47 -43.26 -10.49
CA PHE A 14 15.63 -43.17 -9.04
C PHE A 14 16.26 -44.36 -8.30
N LEU A 15 17.57 -44.30 -8.06
CA LEU A 15 18.12 -44.60 -6.73
C LEU A 15 19.30 -43.68 -6.41
N THR A 16 19.17 -43.05 -5.25
CA THR A 16 19.94 -41.96 -4.68
C THR A 16 21.34 -42.35 -4.21
N THR A 17 22.22 -41.36 -4.28
CA THR A 17 23.59 -41.29 -3.79
C THR A 17 23.68 -41.36 -2.26
N MET A 18 24.67 -42.11 -1.76
CA MET A 18 25.18 -42.03 -0.39
C MET A 18 26.68 -41.67 -0.39
N ALA A 19 27.04 -40.67 0.43
CA ALA A 19 28.31 -40.46 1.13
C ALA A 19 28.03 -39.31 2.14
N GLY A 20 28.05 -39.50 3.47
CA GLY A 20 29.23 -39.60 4.36
C GLY A 20 29.79 -38.19 4.67
N CYS A 21 30.10 -37.69 5.87
CA CYS A 21 30.31 -38.23 7.22
C CYS A 21 30.26 -37.09 8.29
N ILE A 22 29.82 -37.44 9.51
CA ILE A 22 30.40 -37.27 10.87
C ILE A 22 31.03 -35.92 11.33
N LEU A 23 30.56 -35.43 12.49
CA LEU A 23 31.27 -34.99 13.74
C LEU A 23 30.31 -34.04 14.52
N SER A 24 30.16 -33.98 15.85
CA SER A 24 30.47 -34.77 17.06
C SER A 24 29.94 -33.92 18.24
N GLY A 25 29.39 -34.54 19.29
CA GLY A 25 28.95 -33.84 20.51
C GLY A 25 28.18 -34.76 21.46
N ASP A 26 28.93 -35.47 22.28
CA ASP A 26 28.49 -36.50 23.23
C ASP A 26 27.75 -35.95 24.48
N ASP A 27 26.94 -36.85 25.05
CA ASP A 27 26.69 -37.05 26.48
C ASP A 27 25.95 -35.99 27.30
N ALA A 28 24.61 -36.00 27.18
CA ALA A 28 23.73 -35.98 28.36
C ALA A 28 22.36 -36.57 28.00
N LEU A 29 21.81 -37.43 28.87
CA LEU A 29 20.47 -38.05 28.82
C LEU A 29 20.36 -39.45 28.17
N LYS A 30 21.27 -40.37 28.52
CA LYS A 30 20.93 -41.80 28.61
C LYS A 30 19.97 -42.01 29.80
N ASN A 31 18.90 -42.77 29.58
CA ASN A 31 17.82 -43.16 30.51
C ASN A 31 16.55 -42.31 30.57
N ARG A 32 15.97 -41.99 29.41
CA ARG A 32 14.49 -41.92 29.34
C ARG A 32 14.00 -43.08 28.48
N PRO A 33 13.01 -43.87 28.95
CA PRO A 33 12.34 -44.80 28.06
C PRO A 33 11.73 -43.98 26.93
N ILE A 34 12.10 -44.30 25.69
CA ILE A 34 11.35 -43.85 24.52
C ILE A 34 9.94 -44.40 24.75
N ILE A 35 9.00 -43.50 25.04
CA ILE A 35 7.58 -43.81 24.94
C ILE A 35 7.38 -44.05 23.45
N LYS A 36 7.49 -45.32 23.04
CA LYS A 36 6.77 -45.78 21.87
C LYS A 36 5.32 -45.52 22.20
N ASP A 37 4.70 -44.63 21.44
CA ASP A 37 3.27 -44.46 21.53
C ASP A 37 2.62 -45.77 21.07
N TYR A 38 2.17 -46.55 22.04
CA TYR A 38 1.41 -47.79 21.84
C TYR A 38 -0.09 -47.50 21.82
N SER A 39 -0.51 -46.30 21.43
CA SER A 39 -1.92 -46.00 21.16
C SER A 39 -2.50 -46.78 19.96
N ILE A 40 -1.72 -47.64 19.31
CA ILE A 40 -2.27 -48.80 18.56
C ILE A 40 -2.88 -49.75 19.58
N ILE A 41 -4.18 -49.58 19.77
CA ILE A 41 -5.08 -50.41 20.55
C ILE A 41 -4.72 -51.89 20.37
N LYS A 42 -4.20 -52.53 21.43
CA LYS A 42 -4.26 -53.98 21.58
C LYS A 42 -5.74 -54.38 21.72
N LYS A 43 -6.41 -54.63 20.60
CA LYS A 43 -7.64 -55.42 20.55
C LYS A 43 -7.24 -56.86 20.28
N ASN A 44 -7.80 -57.81 21.02
CA ASN A 44 -7.56 -59.26 20.94
C ASN A 44 -7.99 -59.90 19.61
N SER A 45 -8.08 -59.15 18.51
CA SER A 45 -8.37 -59.67 17.17
C SER A 45 -7.09 -59.73 16.35
N LYS A 46 -6.84 -60.87 15.70
CA LYS A 46 -5.76 -61.05 14.70
C LYS A 46 -5.90 -60.06 13.52
N TYR A 47 -7.04 -59.39 13.39
CA TYR A 47 -7.43 -58.52 12.27
C TYR A 47 -7.84 -57.12 12.76
N CYS A 48 -7.69 -56.12 11.89
CA CYS A 48 -8.22 -54.78 12.09
C CYS A 48 -9.75 -54.82 12.07
N ILE A 49 -10.40 -54.34 13.14
CA ILE A 49 -11.86 -54.24 13.23
C ILE A 49 -12.40 -52.83 13.03
N ASP A 50 -11.51 -51.83 12.92
CA ASP A 50 -11.88 -50.43 12.74
C ASP A 50 -11.76 -50.05 11.24
N LEU A 51 -11.13 -48.94 10.87
CA LEU A 51 -10.97 -48.55 9.46
C LEU A 51 -9.60 -49.01 8.92
N ILE A 52 -9.51 -49.44 7.67
CA ILE A 52 -8.24 -49.93 7.09
C ILE A 52 -7.85 -49.19 5.81
N ASP A 53 -6.57 -48.93 5.63
CA ASP A 53 -5.99 -48.63 4.30
C ASP A 53 -5.67 -49.96 3.60
N PRO A 54 -6.30 -50.23 2.42
CA PRO A 54 -6.23 -51.52 1.76
C PRO A 54 -4.83 -51.94 1.32
N LEU A 55 -3.91 -50.98 1.15
CA LEU A 55 -2.54 -51.25 0.72
C LEU A 55 -1.56 -51.22 1.90
N ALA A 56 -1.74 -50.29 2.83
CA ALA A 56 -0.83 -50.11 3.96
C ALA A 56 -1.03 -51.11 5.11
N SER A 57 -2.17 -51.83 5.16
CA SER A 57 -2.53 -52.75 6.26
C SER A 57 -2.54 -52.09 7.64
N THR A 58 -2.68 -50.77 7.68
CA THR A 58 -2.73 -49.96 8.90
C THR A 58 -4.18 -49.79 9.35
N CYS A 59 -4.43 -50.01 10.64
CA CYS A 59 -5.76 -49.84 11.25
C CYS A 59 -5.89 -48.43 11.84
N TYR A 60 -6.97 -47.73 11.49
CA TYR A 60 -7.28 -46.38 11.93
C TYR A 60 -8.60 -46.31 12.67
N LEU A 61 -8.70 -45.43 13.67
CA LEU A 61 -9.96 -45.11 14.34
C LEU A 61 -10.85 -44.24 13.45
N GLU A 62 -10.23 -43.30 12.73
CA GLU A 62 -10.82 -42.38 11.76
C GLU A 62 -9.89 -42.28 10.54
N CYS A 63 -10.43 -42.05 9.34
CA CYS A 63 -9.58 -41.97 8.15
C CYS A 63 -8.60 -40.80 8.23
N PRO A 64 -7.33 -40.98 7.80
CA PRO A 64 -6.35 -39.89 7.72
C PRO A 64 -6.84 -38.71 6.88
N ASP A 65 -6.26 -37.53 7.09
CA ASP A 65 -6.59 -36.33 6.31
C ASP A 65 -6.49 -36.59 4.80
N GLY A 66 -7.57 -36.24 4.08
CA GLY A 66 -7.70 -36.50 2.64
C GLY A 66 -8.34 -37.84 2.27
N GLN A 67 -8.64 -38.71 3.24
CA GLN A 67 -9.37 -39.96 3.03
C GLN A 67 -10.78 -39.91 3.66
N LEU A 68 -11.68 -40.76 3.16
CA LEU A 68 -13.03 -40.95 3.68
C LEU A 68 -13.36 -42.45 3.75
N PRO A 69 -14.27 -42.87 4.64
CA PRO A 69 -14.77 -44.23 4.64
C PRO A 69 -15.45 -44.54 3.31
N ALA A 70 -15.08 -45.66 2.69
CA ALA A 70 -15.72 -46.19 1.51
C ALA A 70 -17.20 -46.53 1.79
N THR A 71 -18.06 -46.25 0.82
CA THR A 71 -19.43 -46.78 0.80
C THR A 71 -19.43 -48.30 0.67
N VAL A 72 -20.57 -48.94 0.94
CA VAL A 72 -20.71 -50.40 0.83
C VAL A 72 -20.31 -50.90 -0.56
N LYS A 73 -20.76 -50.21 -1.61
CA LYS A 73 -20.42 -50.54 -3.00
C LYS A 73 -18.92 -50.34 -3.30
N GLU A 74 -18.35 -49.20 -2.92
CA GLU A 74 -16.90 -48.94 -3.09
C GLU A 74 -16.04 -49.98 -2.36
N ARG A 75 -16.50 -50.46 -1.20
CA ARG A 75 -15.82 -51.53 -0.45
C ARG A 75 -15.86 -52.87 -1.19
N GLU A 76 -17.00 -53.24 -1.79
CA GLU A 76 -17.13 -54.46 -2.60
C GLU A 76 -16.23 -54.42 -3.83
N ASP A 77 -16.22 -53.29 -4.54
CA ASP A 77 -15.36 -53.07 -5.71
C ASP A 77 -13.87 -53.16 -5.33
N LEU A 78 -13.46 -52.53 -4.22
CA LEU A 78 -12.09 -52.60 -3.71
C LEU A 78 -11.66 -54.00 -3.28
N LEU A 79 -12.57 -54.81 -2.74
CA LEU A 79 -12.27 -56.20 -2.41
C LEU A 79 -12.00 -57.02 -3.68
N LEU A 80 -12.77 -56.76 -4.75
CA LEU A 80 -12.56 -57.38 -6.04
C LEU A 80 -11.20 -56.98 -6.64
N ASP A 81 -10.87 -55.70 -6.59
CA ASP A 81 -9.60 -55.16 -7.08
C ASP A 81 -8.41 -55.68 -6.26
N LEU A 82 -8.55 -55.80 -4.94
CA LEU A 82 -7.51 -56.37 -4.08
C LEU A 82 -7.24 -57.84 -4.44
N LYS A 83 -8.29 -58.63 -4.67
CA LYS A 83 -8.16 -60.02 -5.15
C LYS A 83 -7.48 -60.08 -6.51
N LYS A 84 -7.81 -59.16 -7.42
CA LYS A 84 -7.19 -59.05 -8.75
C LYS A 84 -5.72 -58.61 -8.68
N TYR A 85 -5.37 -57.72 -7.76
CA TYR A 85 -3.99 -57.29 -7.51
C TYR A 85 -3.12 -58.50 -7.13
N PHE A 86 -3.55 -59.34 -6.19
CA PHE A 86 -2.82 -60.55 -5.82
C PHE A 86 -2.69 -61.58 -6.97
N GLN A 87 -3.65 -61.60 -7.90
CA GLN A 87 -3.66 -62.53 -9.02
C GLN A 87 -2.92 -62.05 -10.28
N SER A 88 -2.75 -60.73 -10.46
CA SER A 88 -2.29 -60.16 -11.73
C SER A 88 -1.07 -59.26 -11.60
N ASP A 89 -0.89 -58.58 -10.46
CA ASP A 89 0.20 -57.63 -10.26
C ASP A 89 1.49 -58.34 -9.80
N PRO A 90 2.67 -58.01 -10.35
CA PRO A 90 3.92 -58.62 -9.92
C PRO A 90 4.24 -58.46 -8.43
N GLU A 91 3.93 -57.31 -7.83
CA GLU A 91 4.16 -57.08 -6.40
C GLU A 91 3.17 -57.87 -5.55
N GLY A 92 1.90 -57.91 -5.97
CA GLY A 92 0.86 -58.70 -5.31
C GLY A 92 1.12 -60.21 -5.37
N LYS A 93 1.59 -60.71 -6.51
CA LYS A 93 1.96 -62.12 -6.72
C LYS A 93 3.16 -62.56 -5.91
N ASN A 94 4.08 -61.64 -5.61
CA ASN A 94 5.29 -61.94 -4.85
C ASN A 94 5.01 -62.11 -3.34
N LEU A 95 3.81 -61.76 -2.87
CA LEU A 95 3.37 -62.04 -1.50
C LEU A 95 3.04 -63.53 -1.34
N SER A 96 3.35 -64.08 -0.16
CA SER A 96 2.97 -65.46 0.16
C SER A 96 1.45 -65.64 0.22
N GLU A 97 0.95 -66.85 -0.07
CA GLU A 97 -0.50 -67.14 0.03
C GLU A 97 -1.05 -66.82 1.43
N GLU A 98 -0.25 -67.01 2.48
CA GLU A 98 -0.63 -66.67 3.85
C GLU A 98 -0.77 -65.16 4.07
N GLU A 99 0.10 -64.34 3.47
CA GLU A 99 -0.01 -62.88 3.52
C GLU A 99 -1.18 -62.34 2.69
N GLN A 100 -1.45 -62.93 1.53
CA GLN A 100 -2.60 -62.58 0.70
C GLN A 100 -3.91 -62.89 1.44
N ASP A 101 -4.05 -64.10 1.99
CA ASP A 101 -5.20 -64.50 2.80
C ASP A 101 -5.36 -63.63 4.06
N PHE A 102 -4.24 -63.30 4.72
CA PHE A 102 -4.25 -62.37 5.85
C PHE A 102 -4.78 -60.99 5.48
N ARG A 103 -4.32 -60.40 4.36
CA ARG A 103 -4.77 -59.08 3.90
C ARG A 103 -6.25 -59.08 3.50
N ILE A 104 -6.72 -60.13 2.81
CA ILE A 104 -8.14 -60.28 2.46
C ILE A 104 -9.00 -60.39 3.72
N LYS A 105 -8.63 -61.27 4.66
CA LYS A 105 -9.38 -61.45 5.92
C LYS A 105 -9.36 -60.18 6.78
N THR A 106 -8.26 -59.43 6.75
CA THR A 106 -8.16 -58.15 7.45
C THR A 106 -9.08 -57.10 6.81
N PHE A 107 -9.15 -57.03 5.48
CA PHE A 107 -10.06 -56.15 4.75
C PHE A 107 -11.54 -56.51 4.99
N GLU A 108 -11.88 -57.80 5.01
CA GLU A 108 -13.23 -58.30 5.27
C GLU A 108 -13.66 -58.07 6.73
N ALA A 109 -12.72 -58.17 7.69
CA ALA A 109 -12.97 -57.94 9.11
C ALA A 109 -13.09 -56.45 9.49
N ALA A 110 -12.53 -55.54 8.69
CA ALA A 110 -12.57 -54.10 8.96
C ALA A 110 -14.01 -53.55 8.90
N ARG A 111 -14.35 -52.64 9.81
CA ARG A 111 -15.63 -51.91 9.83
C ARG A 111 -15.81 -51.04 8.58
N GLY A 112 -14.71 -50.54 8.01
CA GLY A 112 -14.72 -49.78 6.76
C GLY A 112 -13.32 -49.60 6.19
N VAL A 113 -13.24 -49.07 4.98
CA VAL A 113 -11.98 -48.91 4.24
C VAL A 113 -11.78 -47.43 3.98
N CYS A 114 -10.59 -46.90 4.24
CA CYS A 114 -10.29 -45.51 3.94
C CYS A 114 -9.84 -45.37 2.48
N ILE A 115 -10.54 -44.51 1.75
CA ILE A 115 -10.27 -44.24 0.33
C ILE A 115 -9.97 -42.76 0.14
N VAL A 116 -8.99 -42.48 -0.73
CA VAL A 116 -8.74 -41.11 -1.19
C VAL A 116 -9.89 -40.72 -2.11
N LYS A 117 -10.80 -39.88 -1.61
CA LYS A 117 -11.82 -39.25 -2.45
C LYS A 117 -11.25 -37.95 -2.98
N GLU A 118 -11.40 -37.70 -4.28
CA GLU A 118 -11.10 -36.40 -4.86
C GLU A 118 -11.87 -35.32 -4.08
N ARG A 119 -11.16 -34.48 -3.31
CA ARG A 119 -11.72 -33.36 -2.58
C ARG A 119 -11.35 -32.06 -3.26
N ARG A 120 -12.25 -31.07 -3.20
CA ARG A 120 -11.92 -29.70 -3.61
C ARG A 120 -10.85 -29.14 -2.69
N PRO A 121 -9.71 -28.67 -3.23
CA PRO A 121 -8.64 -28.12 -2.41
C PRO A 121 -9.00 -26.71 -1.93
N THR A 122 -8.64 -26.42 -0.68
CA THR A 122 -8.72 -25.08 -0.08
C THR A 122 -7.45 -24.29 -0.39
N GLY A 123 -7.57 -22.99 -0.62
CA GLY A 123 -6.45 -22.08 -0.86
C GLY A 123 -5.84 -22.16 -2.26
N GLN A 124 -6.37 -23.01 -3.14
CA GLN A 124 -5.89 -23.15 -4.53
C GLN A 124 -6.61 -22.25 -5.53
N VAL A 125 -7.55 -21.42 -5.06
CA VAL A 125 -8.16 -20.35 -5.85
C VAL A 125 -7.68 -19.02 -5.31
N TYR A 126 -6.86 -18.33 -6.09
CA TYR A 126 -6.23 -17.06 -5.76
C TYR A 126 -6.99 -15.92 -6.45
N MET A 127 -7.67 -15.07 -5.69
CA MET A 127 -8.36 -13.90 -6.26
C MET A 127 -7.33 -12.91 -6.82
N GLN A 128 -7.46 -12.56 -8.10
CA GLN A 128 -6.58 -11.60 -8.75
C GLN A 128 -7.05 -10.16 -8.50
N PRO A 129 -6.12 -9.20 -8.46
CA PRO A 129 -6.50 -7.81 -8.50
C PRO A 129 -7.11 -7.40 -9.84
N GLY A 130 -8.09 -6.50 -9.83
CA GLY A 130 -8.76 -5.97 -11.04
C GLY A 130 -10.21 -6.42 -11.22
N PHE A 131 -11.08 -6.01 -10.29
CA PHE A 131 -12.52 -6.25 -10.38
C PHE A 131 -13.21 -5.09 -11.10
N CYS A 132 -14.31 -5.36 -11.79
CA CYS A 132 -15.15 -4.32 -12.39
C CYS A 132 -16.59 -4.54 -11.96
N LEU A 133 -17.25 -3.53 -11.40
CA LEU A 133 -18.68 -3.59 -11.11
C LEU A 133 -19.41 -3.07 -12.36
N CYS A 134 -20.25 -3.88 -13.03
CA CYS A 134 -21.05 -3.55 -14.23
C CYS A 134 -22.60 -3.52 -13.99
N ARG A 135 -23.38 -2.62 -14.60
CA ARG A 135 -24.80 -2.23 -14.38
C ARG A 135 -25.13 -1.29 -15.53
N GLY A 136 -26.14 -1.67 -16.30
CA GLY A 136 -26.69 -0.95 -17.42
C GLY A 136 -27.87 -0.11 -16.95
N ASN A 137 -27.96 1.09 -17.51
CA ASN A 137 -29.05 2.02 -17.28
C ASN A 137 -30.25 1.61 -18.15
N THR A 138 -31.44 1.43 -17.58
CA THR A 138 -32.61 0.91 -18.32
C THR A 138 -33.30 1.94 -19.22
N ASP A 139 -32.95 3.22 -19.13
CA ASP A 139 -33.86 4.28 -19.59
C ASP A 139 -33.40 5.06 -20.84
N THR A 140 -32.19 4.84 -21.39
CA THR A 140 -31.69 5.64 -22.53
C THR A 140 -31.05 4.87 -23.68
N GLY A 141 -30.95 3.54 -23.61
CA GLY A 141 -30.24 2.75 -24.64
C GLY A 141 -28.74 3.09 -24.75
N GLN A 142 -28.21 3.90 -23.82
CA GLN A 142 -26.79 4.10 -23.60
C GLN A 142 -26.36 3.28 -22.38
N VAL A 143 -25.31 2.48 -22.55
CA VAL A 143 -24.61 1.86 -21.42
C VAL A 143 -23.88 2.99 -20.70
N GLU A 144 -24.54 3.65 -19.76
CA GLU A 144 -23.87 4.57 -18.86
C GLU A 144 -23.08 3.75 -17.84
N PRO A 145 -21.75 3.95 -17.73
CA PRO A 145 -20.99 3.32 -16.67
C PRO A 145 -21.38 3.99 -15.35
N ASP A 146 -22.20 3.34 -14.54
CA ASP A 146 -22.18 3.48 -13.06
C ASP A 146 -20.78 3.17 -12.40
N MET A 147 -19.67 3.15 -13.18
CA MET A 147 -18.72 2.00 -13.13
C MET A 147 -17.29 2.38 -13.28
N VAL A 148 -16.88 3.17 -12.29
CA VAL A 148 -15.51 3.23 -11.85
C VAL A 148 -15.49 3.14 -10.33
N GLY A 149 -15.77 1.94 -9.82
CA GLY A 149 -15.08 1.50 -8.60
C GLY A 149 -13.64 1.23 -8.99
N GLY A 150 -12.79 2.25 -9.02
CA GLY A 150 -11.35 2.04 -9.00
C GLY A 150 -11.02 1.36 -7.67
N TRP A 151 -10.95 0.03 -7.65
CA TRP A 151 -10.61 -0.71 -6.46
C TRP A 151 -9.15 -0.41 -6.10
N TYR A 152 -8.92 0.16 -4.92
CA TYR A 152 -7.62 0.12 -4.29
C TYR A 152 -7.42 -1.27 -3.69
N ILE A 153 -6.58 -2.08 -4.32
CA ILE A 153 -6.08 -3.31 -3.70
C ILE A 153 -4.76 -2.94 -3.04
N LYS A 154 -4.80 -2.79 -1.71
CA LYS A 154 -3.58 -2.89 -0.91
C LYS A 154 -3.14 -4.34 -0.93
N ASN A 155 -2.21 -4.68 -1.80
CA ASN A 155 -1.44 -5.90 -1.62
C ASN A 155 -0.63 -5.73 -0.33
N VAL A 156 -1.02 -6.41 0.75
CA VAL A 156 -0.15 -6.59 1.92
C VAL A 156 0.75 -7.80 1.64
N ALA A 157 1.61 -7.66 0.66
CA ALA A 157 2.78 -8.50 0.43
C ALA A 157 3.73 -7.70 -0.48
N GLY A 158 4.94 -7.45 0.03
CA GLY A 158 5.88 -6.46 -0.49
C GLY A 158 6.14 -6.52 -1.99
N SER A 159 5.80 -5.44 -2.69
CA SER A 159 6.34 -5.13 -4.00
C SER A 159 6.48 -3.61 -4.12
N ASN A 160 7.73 -3.14 -4.08
CA ASN A 160 8.11 -1.77 -4.38
C ASN A 160 8.00 -1.57 -5.88
N ASN A 161 6.91 -1.01 -6.39
CA ASN A 161 6.89 -0.38 -7.71
C ASN A 161 5.83 0.73 -7.77
N ASN A 162 6.31 1.96 -7.49
CA ASN A 162 5.66 3.20 -7.83
C ASN A 162 5.77 3.41 -9.35
N THR A 163 4.72 3.13 -10.12
CA THR A 163 4.30 3.85 -11.33
C THR A 163 3.08 3.19 -11.99
N SER A 164 2.15 4.02 -12.49
CA SER A 164 1.19 3.72 -13.58
C SER A 164 0.12 2.61 -13.45
N SER A 165 -0.12 1.98 -12.29
CA SER A 165 -1.16 0.91 -12.21
C SER A 165 -2.62 1.39 -12.19
N ASN A 166 -2.94 2.59 -11.69
CA ASN A 166 -4.34 2.95 -11.41
C ASN A 166 -5.12 3.53 -12.62
N THR A 167 -4.43 4.25 -13.53
CA THR A 167 -5.06 4.81 -14.74
C THR A 167 -5.46 3.71 -15.73
N LEU A 168 -4.68 2.63 -15.79
CA LEU A 168 -4.95 1.46 -16.62
C LEU A 168 -6.19 0.69 -16.14
N ILE A 169 -6.36 0.50 -14.82
CA ILE A 169 -7.51 -0.24 -14.24
C ILE A 169 -8.84 0.46 -14.54
N ASN A 170 -8.89 1.79 -14.45
CA ASN A 170 -10.09 2.58 -14.72
C ASN A 170 -10.49 2.54 -16.20
N SER A 171 -9.53 2.76 -17.12
CA SER A 171 -9.79 2.63 -18.56
C SER A 171 -10.24 1.23 -18.97
N TYR A 172 -9.66 0.19 -18.36
CA TYR A 172 -10.01 -1.21 -18.60
C TYR A 172 -11.44 -1.51 -18.15
N CYS A 173 -11.82 -1.15 -16.92
CA CYS A 173 -13.16 -1.42 -16.42
C CYS A 173 -14.25 -0.66 -17.17
N LYS A 174 -13.99 0.58 -17.60
CA LYS A 174 -14.92 1.32 -18.45
C LYS A 174 -15.17 0.60 -19.78
N THR A 175 -14.10 0.25 -20.51
CA THR A 175 -14.23 -0.50 -21.76
C THR A 175 -14.88 -1.87 -21.54
N TYR A 176 -14.54 -2.55 -20.44
CA TYR A 176 -15.10 -3.85 -20.08
C TYR A 176 -16.60 -3.75 -19.82
N CYS A 177 -17.06 -2.81 -18.98
CA CYS A 177 -18.47 -2.65 -18.64
C CYS A 177 -19.32 -2.12 -19.80
N ASN A 178 -18.75 -1.34 -20.73
CA ASN A 178 -19.45 -0.93 -21.95
C ASN A 178 -19.91 -2.12 -22.81
N SER A 179 -19.25 -3.28 -22.69
CA SER A 179 -19.64 -4.51 -23.38
C SER A 179 -20.70 -5.33 -22.64
N LYS A 180 -21.16 -4.91 -21.46
CA LYS A 180 -22.08 -5.64 -20.59
C LYS A 180 -23.43 -4.94 -20.51
N SER A 181 -24.52 -5.70 -20.42
CA SER A 181 -25.91 -5.22 -20.44
C SER A 181 -26.70 -5.64 -19.20
N GLU A 182 -26.11 -5.51 -18.02
CA GLU A 182 -26.67 -6.07 -16.78
C GLU A 182 -27.64 -5.09 -16.10
N GLN A 183 -28.89 -5.42 -15.79
CA GLN A 183 -29.80 -4.45 -15.14
C GLN A 183 -29.44 -4.14 -13.67
N ASN A 184 -28.72 -5.06 -13.03
CA ASN A 184 -28.31 -4.99 -11.63
C ASN A 184 -26.79 -4.80 -11.51
N ALA A 185 -26.33 -4.38 -10.32
CA ALA A 185 -24.90 -4.21 -10.04
C ALA A 185 -24.19 -5.58 -9.99
N MET A 186 -23.45 -5.91 -11.04
CA MET A 186 -22.73 -7.17 -11.23
C MET A 186 -21.22 -6.97 -11.05
N LEU A 187 -20.64 -7.53 -9.99
CA LEU A 187 -19.21 -7.54 -9.76
C LEU A 187 -18.56 -8.63 -10.63
N TYR A 188 -17.68 -8.25 -11.54
CA TYR A 188 -16.84 -9.14 -12.33
C TYR A 188 -15.45 -9.23 -11.73
N GLY A 189 -14.94 -10.45 -11.62
CA GLY A 189 -13.64 -10.75 -11.08
C GLY A 189 -12.92 -11.84 -11.84
N LYS A 190 -11.62 -11.94 -11.58
CA LYS A 190 -10.78 -13.00 -12.11
C LYS A 190 -10.02 -13.67 -10.98
N VAL A 191 -9.82 -14.97 -11.10
CA VAL A 191 -8.97 -15.76 -10.22
C VAL A 191 -7.81 -16.36 -11.00
N LYS A 192 -6.78 -16.79 -10.27
CA LYS A 192 -5.79 -17.74 -10.72
C LYS A 192 -6.02 -19.03 -9.94
N VAL A 193 -6.01 -20.17 -10.61
CA VAL A 193 -6.08 -21.47 -9.96
C VAL A 193 -4.67 -22.05 -9.77
N GLY A 194 -4.48 -22.79 -8.70
CA GLY A 194 -3.23 -23.50 -8.41
C GLY A 194 -3.17 -24.90 -9.00
N PRO A 195 -2.02 -25.59 -8.87
CA PRO A 195 -1.76 -26.86 -9.53
C PRO A 195 -2.78 -27.96 -9.20
N ASP A 196 -3.26 -28.06 -7.96
CA ASP A 196 -4.19 -29.10 -7.53
C ASP A 196 -5.56 -29.01 -8.23
N ILE A 197 -5.92 -27.80 -8.69
CA ILE A 197 -7.12 -27.57 -9.50
C ILE A 197 -6.77 -27.74 -10.98
N GLN A 198 -5.66 -27.13 -11.43
CA GLN A 198 -5.26 -27.08 -12.83
C GLN A 198 -4.93 -28.46 -13.41
N LEU A 199 -4.36 -29.35 -12.61
CA LEU A 199 -3.96 -30.70 -13.01
C LEU A 199 -5.06 -31.74 -12.77
N ASN A 200 -6.17 -31.36 -12.11
CA ASN A 200 -7.30 -32.24 -11.91
C ASN A 200 -8.22 -32.21 -13.15
N GLU A 201 -8.45 -33.37 -13.76
CA GLU A 201 -9.21 -33.51 -15.01
C GLU A 201 -10.66 -33.04 -14.93
N LYS A 202 -11.26 -33.01 -13.73
CA LYS A 202 -12.63 -32.55 -13.51
C LYS A 202 -12.72 -31.08 -13.15
N MET A 203 -11.74 -30.55 -12.41
CA MET A 203 -11.78 -29.15 -11.97
C MET A 203 -11.19 -28.21 -13.02
N ILE A 204 -9.93 -28.40 -13.45
CA ILE A 204 -9.19 -27.63 -14.47
C ILE A 204 -9.06 -26.10 -14.20
N ASP A 205 -10.15 -25.42 -13.87
CA ASP A 205 -10.30 -24.00 -13.69
C ASP A 205 -11.30 -23.65 -12.55
N LEU A 206 -11.74 -22.39 -12.48
CA LEU A 206 -12.71 -21.96 -11.47
C LEU A 206 -14.08 -22.58 -11.71
N TYR A 207 -14.51 -22.71 -12.97
CA TYR A 207 -15.80 -23.29 -13.31
C TYR A 207 -15.88 -24.72 -12.77
N GLY A 208 -14.89 -25.57 -13.08
CA GLY A 208 -14.90 -26.94 -12.58
C GLY A 208 -14.66 -27.03 -11.07
N TRP A 209 -13.85 -26.15 -10.46
CA TRP A 209 -13.79 -26.08 -8.99
C TRP A 209 -15.16 -25.77 -8.38
N CYS A 210 -15.95 -24.90 -9.00
CA CYS A 210 -17.28 -24.53 -8.53
C CYS A 210 -18.37 -25.58 -8.82
N GLN A 211 -18.31 -26.27 -9.97
CA GLN A 211 -19.44 -27.02 -10.55
C GLN A 211 -19.17 -28.51 -10.76
N ALA A 212 -17.91 -28.95 -10.80
CA ALA A 212 -17.61 -30.36 -11.10
C ALA A 212 -18.00 -31.24 -9.92
N GLU A 213 -18.88 -32.21 -10.14
CA GLU A 213 -19.18 -33.26 -9.17
C GLU A 213 -17.94 -34.14 -8.97
N LEU A 214 -17.46 -34.19 -7.72
CA LEU A 214 -16.36 -35.07 -7.33
C LEU A 214 -16.93 -36.29 -6.61
N ALA A 215 -16.08 -37.30 -6.42
CA ALA A 215 -16.44 -38.47 -5.62
C ALA A 215 -16.62 -38.13 -4.12
N ASP A 216 -16.49 -36.86 -3.72
CA ASP A 216 -16.65 -36.36 -2.35
C ASP A 216 -18.09 -36.41 -1.83
N GLY A 217 -19.09 -36.64 -2.69
CA GLY A 217 -20.48 -36.81 -2.28
C GLY A 217 -21.26 -35.49 -2.16
N VAL A 218 -20.80 -34.41 -2.81
CA VAL A 218 -21.57 -33.17 -3.00
C VAL A 218 -22.26 -33.21 -4.36
N PRO A 219 -23.58 -33.48 -4.44
CA PRO A 219 -24.32 -33.39 -5.70
C PRO A 219 -24.50 -31.91 -6.08
N SER A 220 -24.34 -31.58 -7.36
CA SER A 220 -24.50 -30.23 -7.92
C SER A 220 -23.80 -29.12 -7.11
N PRO A 221 -22.47 -29.18 -6.94
CA PRO A 221 -21.72 -28.16 -6.20
C PRO A 221 -21.90 -26.78 -6.83
N SER A 222 -21.85 -25.74 -6.00
CA SER A 222 -21.87 -24.35 -6.46
C SER A 222 -20.99 -23.47 -5.59
N CYS A 223 -20.49 -22.39 -6.19
CA CYS A 223 -19.71 -21.37 -5.51
C CYS A 223 -20.60 -20.24 -5.02
N ASN A 224 -20.34 -19.79 -3.80
CA ASN A 224 -20.91 -18.56 -3.26
C ASN A 224 -19.79 -17.60 -2.86
N ALA A 225 -20.03 -16.31 -3.10
CA ALA A 225 -19.22 -15.22 -2.60
C ALA A 225 -19.73 -14.85 -1.21
N HIS A 226 -18.84 -14.95 -0.23
CA HIS A 226 -19.12 -14.59 1.14
C HIS A 226 -18.45 -13.29 1.50
N PHE A 227 -19.26 -12.35 1.98
CA PHE A 227 -18.83 -11.04 2.44
C PHE A 227 -18.97 -10.96 3.95
N TYR A 228 -17.85 -10.81 4.64
CA TYR A 228 -17.77 -10.70 6.09
C TYR A 228 -17.65 -9.23 6.49
N GLY A 229 -18.71 -8.68 7.07
CA GLY A 229 -18.75 -7.30 7.56
C GLY A 229 -17.99 -7.12 8.89
N PRO A 230 -17.85 -5.86 9.36
CA PRO A 230 -17.05 -5.53 10.55
C PRO A 230 -17.58 -6.14 11.85
N ASN A 231 -18.87 -6.45 11.91
CA ASN A 231 -19.53 -7.02 13.10
C ASN A 231 -19.72 -8.54 13.00
N GLY A 232 -19.04 -9.21 12.05
CA GLY A 232 -19.23 -10.65 11.79
C GLY A 232 -20.50 -10.98 10.99
N GLU A 233 -21.23 -9.98 10.52
CA GLU A 233 -22.33 -10.15 9.56
C GLU A 233 -21.82 -10.88 8.31
N LYS A 234 -22.52 -11.94 7.91
CA LYS A 234 -22.17 -12.75 6.74
C LYS A 234 -23.25 -12.59 5.67
N SER A 235 -22.88 -12.07 4.51
CA SER A 235 -23.72 -12.08 3.31
C SER A 235 -23.22 -13.14 2.36
N GLU A 236 -24.14 -13.96 1.83
CA GLU A 236 -23.85 -15.04 0.88
C GLU A 236 -24.54 -14.70 -0.43
N ILE A 237 -23.75 -14.61 -1.51
CA ILE A 237 -24.25 -14.28 -2.84
C ILE A 237 -23.79 -15.35 -3.83
N PRO A 238 -24.71 -15.96 -4.60
CA PRO A 238 -24.34 -16.91 -5.63
C PRO A 238 -23.34 -16.34 -6.63
N VAL A 239 -22.31 -17.13 -6.95
CA VAL A 239 -21.33 -16.81 -7.99
C VAL A 239 -21.78 -17.46 -9.27
N ALA A 240 -21.99 -16.64 -10.30
CA ALA A 240 -22.15 -17.14 -11.65
C ALA A 240 -20.77 -17.12 -12.34
N PRO A 241 -20.25 -18.25 -12.82
CA PRO A 241 -19.11 -18.23 -13.74
C PRO A 241 -19.45 -17.37 -14.96
N ASP A 242 -18.55 -16.49 -15.41
CA ASP A 242 -18.85 -15.61 -16.55
C ASP A 242 -18.91 -16.40 -17.87
N ASN A 243 -18.31 -17.60 -17.90
CA ASN A 243 -18.32 -18.54 -19.02
C ASN A 243 -18.36 -20.00 -18.52
N ILE A 244 -18.74 -20.94 -19.39
CA ILE A 244 -18.77 -22.41 -19.14
C ILE A 244 -17.34 -22.99 -18.95
N SER A 245 -16.31 -22.20 -19.21
CA SER A 245 -14.91 -22.49 -18.87
C SER A 245 -14.17 -21.19 -18.57
N GLY A 246 -13.20 -21.25 -17.66
CA GLY A 246 -12.28 -20.16 -17.36
C GLY A 246 -12.23 -19.75 -15.89
N SER A 247 -11.43 -18.70 -15.65
CA SER A 247 -11.14 -18.18 -14.30
C SER A 247 -11.87 -16.87 -13.98
N ASN A 248 -12.85 -16.49 -14.79
CA ASN A 248 -13.64 -15.28 -14.60
C ASN A 248 -14.96 -15.62 -13.92
N PHE A 249 -15.42 -14.73 -13.04
CA PHE A 249 -16.68 -14.90 -12.33
C PHE A 249 -17.44 -13.59 -12.25
N LYS A 250 -18.74 -13.69 -12.01
CA LYS A 250 -19.60 -12.55 -11.74
C LYS A 250 -20.53 -12.79 -10.54
N VAL A 251 -20.77 -11.73 -9.76
CA VAL A 251 -21.56 -11.74 -8.53
C VAL A 251 -22.56 -10.59 -8.57
N MET A 252 -23.85 -10.88 -8.43
CA MET A 252 -24.88 -9.85 -8.37
C MET A 252 -24.94 -9.23 -6.98
N LEU A 253 -24.44 -8.01 -6.82
CA LEU A 253 -24.51 -7.30 -5.56
C LEU A 253 -25.95 -6.90 -5.26
N THR A 254 -26.42 -7.30 -4.08
CA THR A 254 -27.74 -6.93 -3.55
C THR A 254 -27.59 -5.89 -2.45
N ASP A 255 -28.69 -5.41 -1.89
CA ASP A 255 -28.68 -4.44 -0.77
C ASP A 255 -28.10 -5.01 0.53
N SER A 256 -27.89 -6.33 0.59
CA SER A 256 -27.11 -6.97 1.67
C SER A 256 -25.68 -6.44 1.77
N ILE A 257 -25.13 -5.94 0.65
CA ILE A 257 -23.81 -5.34 0.58
C ILE A 257 -23.96 -3.82 0.59
N ARG A 258 -23.93 -3.26 1.80
CA ARG A 258 -24.10 -1.82 2.06
C ARG A 258 -22.94 -0.99 1.50
N TYR A 259 -23.27 0.21 1.01
CA TYR A 259 -22.30 1.21 0.59
C TYR A 259 -21.44 1.71 1.76
N GLY A 260 -20.16 2.00 1.51
CA GLY A 260 -19.22 2.57 2.49
C GLY A 260 -18.77 1.61 3.59
N VAL A 261 -19.18 0.33 3.54
CA VAL A 261 -18.79 -0.68 4.54
C VAL A 261 -17.68 -1.56 3.96
N GLN A 262 -16.65 -1.81 4.77
CA GLN A 262 -15.57 -2.76 4.45
C GLN A 262 -15.99 -4.19 4.78
N TYR A 263 -15.85 -5.06 3.79
CA TYR A 263 -16.07 -6.49 3.88
C TYR A 263 -14.78 -7.24 3.56
N ILE A 264 -14.61 -8.43 4.15
CA ILE A 264 -13.67 -9.43 3.63
C ILE A 264 -14.47 -10.34 2.72
N MET A 265 -14.12 -10.38 1.43
CA MET A 265 -14.74 -11.25 0.44
C MET A 265 -13.90 -12.52 0.25
N ARG A 266 -14.56 -13.67 0.10
CA ARG A 266 -13.97 -14.94 -0.38
C ARG A 266 -15.01 -15.78 -1.11
N LEU A 267 -14.57 -16.60 -2.05
CA LEU A 267 -15.37 -17.65 -2.68
C LEU A 267 -15.31 -18.92 -1.83
N GLU A 268 -16.46 -19.58 -1.63
CA GLU A 268 -16.58 -20.87 -0.93
C GLU A 268 -17.43 -21.86 -1.74
N VAL A 269 -17.07 -23.13 -1.69
CA VAL A 269 -17.90 -24.27 -2.13
C VAL A 269 -18.24 -25.12 -0.92
N LYS A 270 -19.53 -25.42 -0.74
CA LYS A 270 -19.97 -26.28 0.36
C LYS A 270 -19.35 -27.67 0.21
N GLY A 271 -18.78 -28.17 1.32
CA GLY A 271 -18.34 -29.55 1.40
C GLY A 271 -19.51 -30.51 1.64
N PRO A 272 -19.23 -31.83 1.70
CA PRO A 272 -20.20 -32.83 2.12
C PRO A 272 -20.76 -32.50 3.51
N THR A 273 -21.96 -32.98 3.83
CA THR A 273 -22.60 -32.76 5.13
C THR A 273 -21.62 -33.04 6.29
N GLY A 274 -21.36 -32.03 7.14
CA GLY A 274 -20.43 -32.12 8.27
C GLY A 274 -18.96 -31.82 7.97
N SER A 275 -18.61 -31.53 6.71
CA SER A 275 -17.26 -31.15 6.30
C SER A 275 -17.07 -29.63 6.20
N GLN A 276 -15.83 -29.17 6.35
CA GLN A 276 -15.48 -27.77 6.12
C GLN A 276 -15.61 -27.42 4.62
N PRO A 277 -16.07 -26.20 4.28
CA PRO A 277 -16.14 -25.75 2.89
C PRO A 277 -14.73 -25.58 2.31
N ALA A 278 -14.62 -25.77 1.00
CA ALA A 278 -13.42 -25.41 0.26
C ALA A 278 -13.43 -23.90 0.03
N VAL A 279 -12.35 -23.20 0.43
CA VAL A 279 -12.31 -21.73 0.38
C VAL A 279 -11.17 -21.19 -0.48
N SER A 280 -11.43 -20.10 -1.19
CA SER A 280 -10.40 -19.31 -1.90
C SER A 280 -9.61 -18.41 -0.94
N THR A 281 -8.60 -17.70 -1.46
CA THR A 281 -7.98 -16.58 -0.74
C THR A 281 -9.01 -15.49 -0.43
N SER A 282 -8.67 -14.52 0.43
CA SER A 282 -9.55 -13.40 0.78
C SER A 282 -9.10 -12.07 0.18
N LEU A 283 -10.03 -11.13 0.01
CA LEU A 283 -9.74 -9.74 -0.36
C LEU A 283 -10.61 -8.77 0.44
N ASN A 284 -10.14 -7.52 0.57
CA ASN A 284 -10.95 -6.44 1.12
C ASN A 284 -11.85 -5.84 0.04
N PHE A 285 -13.11 -5.64 0.38
CA PHE A 285 -14.16 -5.19 -0.54
C PHE A 285 -14.95 -4.03 0.10
N ILE A 286 -15.08 -2.90 -0.59
CA ILE A 286 -15.95 -1.78 -0.21
C ILE A 286 -16.80 -1.36 -1.40
N ARG A 287 -18.13 -1.36 -1.26
CA ARG A 287 -19.04 -0.83 -2.29
C ARG A 287 -19.16 0.70 -2.15
N LYS A 288 -18.95 1.46 -3.22
CA LYS A 288 -19.12 2.93 -3.25
C LYS A 288 -20.17 3.36 -4.28
N ARG A 289 -20.85 4.49 -4.05
CA ARG A 289 -21.73 5.12 -5.05
C ARG A 289 -20.88 5.88 -6.07
N TYR A 290 -21.33 5.90 -7.31
CA TYR A 290 -20.67 6.64 -8.37
C TYR A 290 -21.25 8.05 -8.45
N ASN A 291 -20.37 9.04 -8.60
CA ASN A 291 -20.72 10.40 -9.00
C ASN A 291 -20.16 10.62 -10.40
N GLN A 292 -21.02 11.04 -11.35
CA GLN A 292 -20.66 11.20 -12.77
C GLN A 292 -19.49 12.18 -13.02
N ASN A 293 -19.14 12.97 -12.02
CA ASN A 293 -18.01 13.91 -12.06
C ASN A 293 -16.71 13.34 -11.47
N ASP A 294 -16.71 12.13 -10.90
CA ASP A 294 -15.54 11.55 -10.25
C ASP A 294 -14.69 10.78 -11.24
N ILE A 295 -13.63 11.44 -11.71
CA ILE A 295 -12.46 10.70 -12.19
C ILE A 295 -11.84 10.08 -10.93
N VAL A 296 -12.25 8.85 -10.59
CA VAL A 296 -11.65 8.10 -9.48
C VAL A 296 -10.23 7.70 -9.89
N LEU A 297 -9.32 8.64 -9.70
CA LEU A 297 -7.90 8.40 -9.49
C LEU A 297 -7.78 7.96 -8.02
N GLY A 298 -6.92 7.00 -7.71
CA GLY A 298 -6.71 6.50 -6.33
C GLY A 298 -6.22 7.60 -5.36
N PRO A 299 -5.23 7.34 -4.49
CA PRO A 299 -4.68 8.41 -3.64
C PRO A 299 -4.31 9.67 -4.46
N LEU A 300 -4.49 10.86 -3.87
CA LEU A 300 -4.08 12.14 -4.44
C LEU A 300 -2.61 12.08 -4.85
N GLN A 301 -2.31 12.55 -6.06
CA GLN A 301 -0.94 12.51 -6.55
C GLN A 301 -0.03 13.37 -5.67
N ILE A 302 1.13 12.84 -5.33
CA ILE A 302 2.13 13.51 -4.49
C ILE A 302 3.24 14.07 -5.39
N MET A 303 3.63 15.31 -5.14
CA MET A 303 4.73 16.01 -5.81
C MET A 303 5.86 16.27 -4.80
N PRO A 304 7.06 15.69 -5.01
CA PRO A 304 8.21 16.03 -4.20
C PRO A 304 8.69 17.45 -4.45
N ILE A 305 9.06 18.14 -3.37
CA ILE A 305 9.60 19.49 -3.38
C ILE A 305 11.05 19.44 -2.93
N SER A 306 11.94 20.07 -3.70
CA SER A 306 13.36 20.17 -3.38
C SER A 306 13.69 21.56 -2.84
N GLN A 307 14.66 21.62 -1.93
CA GLN A 307 15.22 22.87 -1.41
C GLN A 307 16.59 23.10 -2.05
N TYR A 308 16.92 24.36 -2.33
CA TYR A 308 18.28 24.77 -2.67
C TYR A 308 18.54 26.16 -2.07
N SER A 309 19.80 26.60 -2.11
CA SER A 309 20.16 27.94 -1.64
C SER A 309 20.78 28.80 -2.73
N CYS A 310 20.70 30.11 -2.55
CA CYS A 310 21.50 31.09 -3.27
C CYS A 310 22.18 32.03 -2.28
N LEU A 311 23.31 32.58 -2.68
CA LEU A 311 23.97 33.68 -1.99
C LEU A 311 23.52 35.00 -2.60
N VAL A 312 23.00 35.90 -1.77
CA VAL A 312 22.86 37.32 -2.09
C VAL A 312 24.13 38.02 -1.65
N ARG A 313 24.77 38.71 -2.59
CA ARG A 313 26.08 39.34 -2.41
C ARG A 313 25.94 40.84 -2.54
N THR A 314 26.65 41.55 -1.68
CA THR A 314 26.88 42.99 -1.84
C THR A 314 28.35 43.21 -2.15
N GLY A 315 28.64 44.25 -2.91
CA GLY A 315 30.00 44.57 -3.32
C GLY A 315 30.16 46.05 -3.63
N SER A 316 31.39 46.43 -3.90
CA SER A 316 31.76 47.78 -4.29
C SER A 316 32.74 47.72 -5.46
N TYR A 317 32.97 48.86 -6.10
CA TYR A 317 34.02 49.00 -7.10
C TYR A 317 35.28 49.54 -6.44
N HIS A 318 36.42 48.98 -6.82
CA HIS A 318 37.70 49.50 -6.40
C HIS A 318 37.93 50.86 -7.09
N ASN A 319 38.18 51.90 -6.29
CA ASN A 319 38.19 53.30 -6.76
C ASN A 319 39.21 53.58 -7.89
N THR A 320 40.26 52.77 -8.03
CA THR A 320 41.31 52.99 -9.03
C THR A 320 41.29 52.00 -10.20
N THR A 321 40.90 50.75 -9.96
CA THR A 321 40.89 49.69 -11.01
C THR A 321 39.52 49.54 -11.66
N ASN A 322 38.47 50.13 -11.06
CA ASN A 322 37.07 49.93 -11.42
C ASN A 322 36.67 48.44 -11.46
N GLU A 323 37.40 47.59 -10.73
CA GLU A 323 37.08 46.18 -10.56
C GLU A 323 36.06 46.03 -9.44
N PHE A 324 35.03 45.21 -9.69
CA PHE A 324 34.02 44.91 -8.69
C PHE A 324 34.55 43.85 -7.71
N TYR A 325 34.39 44.09 -6.41
CA TYR A 325 34.73 43.13 -5.37
C TYR A 325 33.57 42.94 -4.40
N TYR A 326 33.45 41.71 -3.88
CA TYR A 326 32.40 41.35 -2.93
C TYR A 326 32.79 41.74 -1.50
N LEU A 327 31.86 42.39 -0.79
CA LEU A 327 32.02 42.83 0.59
C LEU A 327 31.39 41.84 1.55
N ASN A 328 30.16 41.40 1.26
CA ASN A 328 29.39 40.52 2.13
C ASN A 328 28.52 39.59 1.30
N ALA A 329 28.14 38.46 1.91
CA ALA A 329 27.18 37.54 1.34
C ALA A 329 26.23 37.02 2.43
N ALA A 330 24.97 36.80 2.07
CA ALA A 330 23.99 36.10 2.89
C ALA A 330 23.38 34.94 2.11
N ARG A 331 23.03 33.87 2.80
CA ARG A 331 22.38 32.70 2.22
C ARG A 331 20.87 32.85 2.32
N LEU A 332 20.17 32.52 1.23
CA LEU A 332 18.70 32.47 1.14
C LEU A 332 18.27 31.12 0.58
N HIS A 333 17.17 30.56 1.09
CA HIS A 333 16.64 29.26 0.67
C HIS A 333 15.42 29.41 -0.26
N TYR A 334 15.35 28.52 -1.26
CA TYR A 334 14.31 28.49 -2.28
C TYR A 334 13.84 27.06 -2.51
N TYR A 335 12.63 26.91 -3.04
CA TYR A 335 11.99 25.61 -3.20
C TYR A 335 11.40 25.44 -4.59
N TYR A 336 11.43 24.23 -5.12
CA TYR A 336 10.83 23.93 -6.42
C TYR A 336 10.26 22.51 -6.48
N ALA A 337 9.17 22.36 -7.22
CA ALA A 337 8.55 21.07 -7.47
C ALA A 337 9.39 20.23 -8.44
N ALA A 338 9.47 18.91 -8.24
CA ALA A 338 10.31 18.03 -9.06
C ALA A 338 10.03 18.10 -10.57
N ASN A 339 8.78 18.41 -10.95
CA ASN A 339 8.38 18.59 -12.35
C ASN A 339 8.66 19.99 -12.92
N ARG A 340 9.12 20.95 -12.11
CA ARG A 340 9.38 22.33 -12.51
C ARG A 340 10.63 22.86 -11.83
N LYS A 341 11.79 22.66 -12.46
CA LYS A 341 13.05 23.26 -12.03
C LYS A 341 12.99 24.80 -12.07
N PRO A 342 13.74 25.50 -11.20
CA PRO A 342 13.82 26.96 -11.25
C PRO A 342 14.45 27.40 -12.57
N SER A 343 13.99 28.53 -13.11
CA SER A 343 14.63 29.17 -14.26
C SER A 343 16.05 29.62 -13.90
N ASN A 344 16.92 29.72 -14.90
CA ASN A 344 18.27 30.22 -14.68
C ASN A 344 18.25 31.70 -14.27
N LEU A 345 19.28 32.13 -13.55
CA LEU A 345 19.59 33.54 -13.37
C LEU A 345 19.93 34.19 -14.73
N PRO A 346 19.65 35.49 -14.91
CA PRO A 346 20.04 36.19 -16.13
C PRO A 346 21.57 36.20 -16.30
N PRO A 347 22.07 36.27 -17.55
CA PRO A 347 23.51 36.37 -17.81
C PRO A 347 24.14 37.56 -17.07
N ASN A 348 25.36 37.38 -16.56
CA ASN A 348 26.10 38.38 -15.79
C ASN A 348 25.42 38.84 -14.49
N GLU A 349 24.54 38.03 -13.88
CA GLU A 349 23.96 38.31 -12.57
C GLU A 349 25.04 38.35 -11.47
N ARG A 350 25.21 39.51 -10.82
CA ARG A 350 26.27 39.74 -9.82
C ARG A 350 25.75 39.72 -8.39
N THR A 351 24.49 40.08 -8.18
CA THR A 351 23.85 40.16 -6.86
C THR A 351 23.58 38.77 -6.33
N TYR A 352 23.05 37.88 -7.15
CA TYR A 352 22.71 36.51 -6.75
C TYR A 352 23.66 35.49 -7.37
N THR A 353 23.99 34.44 -6.62
CA THR A 353 24.65 33.25 -7.15
C THR A 353 24.06 32.01 -6.51
N CYS A 354 23.59 31.08 -7.33
CA CYS A 354 22.90 29.87 -6.88
C CYS A 354 23.71 28.60 -7.16
N HIS A 355 24.94 28.72 -7.64
CA HIS A 355 25.84 27.64 -8.01
C HIS A 355 27.29 28.03 -7.80
N ASP A 356 28.18 27.04 -7.80
CA ASP A 356 29.63 27.28 -7.70
C ASP A 356 30.18 27.88 -9.00
N PHE A 357 30.25 29.21 -9.03
CA PHE A 357 30.75 29.94 -10.20
C PHE A 357 32.25 29.77 -10.44
N GLN A 358 33.04 29.35 -9.43
CA GLN A 358 34.46 29.07 -9.62
C GLN A 358 34.66 27.81 -10.46
N THR A 359 33.78 26.82 -10.26
CA THR A 359 33.82 25.53 -10.98
C THR A 359 33.09 25.59 -12.32
N PHE A 360 31.93 26.24 -12.39
CA PHE A 360 31.03 26.19 -13.56
C PHE A 360 30.96 27.50 -14.37
N GLY A 361 31.72 28.52 -13.97
CA GLY A 361 31.69 29.86 -14.58
C GLY A 361 30.58 30.76 -14.04
N GLU A 362 30.61 32.04 -14.43
CA GLU A 362 29.72 33.07 -13.89
C GLU A 362 28.25 32.89 -14.29
N ASN A 363 27.99 32.35 -15.48
CA ASN A 363 26.64 32.23 -16.01
C ASN A 363 25.95 30.96 -15.49
N ASP A 364 24.71 31.13 -15.06
CA ASP A 364 23.85 30.04 -14.61
C ASP A 364 23.29 29.22 -15.78
N GLY A 365 22.88 27.98 -15.53
CA GLY A 365 22.42 27.05 -16.56
C GLY A 365 21.58 25.90 -16.01
N PRO A 366 20.77 25.25 -16.86
CA PRO A 366 19.80 24.24 -16.43
C PRO A 366 20.45 22.92 -15.98
N SER A 367 21.70 22.69 -16.36
CA SER A 367 22.51 21.53 -15.99
C SER A 367 23.46 21.80 -14.83
N ILE A 368 23.55 23.05 -14.34
CA ILE A 368 24.48 23.42 -13.28
C ILE A 368 23.89 23.04 -11.92
N PRO A 369 24.65 22.32 -11.06
CA PRO A 369 24.19 21.99 -9.71
C PRO A 369 23.92 23.23 -8.87
N ARG A 370 22.76 23.25 -8.20
CA ARG A 370 22.40 24.31 -7.24
C ARG A 370 23.13 24.11 -5.91
N PHE A 371 23.45 25.19 -5.21
CA PHE A 371 24.02 25.11 -3.87
C PHE A 371 23.08 24.37 -2.92
N GLU A 372 23.67 23.47 -2.11
CA GLU A 372 23.01 22.80 -0.99
C GLU A 372 21.68 22.15 -1.39
N LEU A 373 21.61 21.60 -2.61
CA LEU A 373 20.41 20.96 -3.14
C LEU A 373 20.01 19.76 -2.26
N MET A 374 18.90 19.90 -1.55
CA MET A 374 18.23 18.82 -0.85
C MET A 374 17.05 18.35 -1.69
N SER A 375 17.27 17.26 -2.42
CA SER A 375 16.22 16.64 -3.24
C SER A 375 15.15 16.01 -2.35
N HIS A 376 13.87 16.19 -2.71
CA HIS A 376 12.74 15.62 -1.94
C HIS A 376 12.74 16.07 -0.46
N HIS A 377 13.05 17.34 -0.20
CA HIS A 377 13.04 17.93 1.15
C HIS A 377 11.70 17.75 1.85
N PHE A 378 10.59 17.95 1.12
CA PHE A 378 9.23 17.60 1.56
C PHE A 378 8.37 17.19 0.37
N SER A 379 7.10 16.87 0.62
CA SER A 379 6.11 16.56 -0.41
C SER A 379 4.88 17.44 -0.28
N LEU A 380 4.23 17.73 -1.40
CA LEU A 380 2.92 18.38 -1.47
C LEU A 380 1.99 17.52 -2.32
N TRP A 381 0.69 17.83 -2.33
CA TRP A 381 -0.17 17.27 -3.36
C TRP A 381 0.04 17.98 -4.70
N ASN A 382 0.08 17.21 -5.78
CA ASN A 382 0.44 17.66 -7.11
C ASN A 382 -0.65 18.59 -7.67
N ALA A 383 -0.29 19.82 -8.00
CA ALA A 383 -1.20 20.78 -8.61
C ALA A 383 -1.75 20.34 -9.99
N GLN A 384 -1.14 19.34 -10.63
CA GLN A 384 -1.61 18.75 -11.89
C GLN A 384 -2.61 17.60 -11.70
N ASP A 385 -2.92 17.19 -10.46
CA ASP A 385 -4.00 16.24 -10.23
C ASP A 385 -5.34 16.88 -10.67
N PRO A 386 -6.13 16.24 -11.55
CA PRO A 386 -7.40 16.78 -12.02
C PRO A 386 -8.38 17.16 -10.90
N ARG A 387 -8.22 16.60 -9.70
CA ARG A 387 -9.05 16.94 -8.53
C ARG A 387 -8.69 18.29 -7.91
N PHE A 388 -7.53 18.87 -8.21
CA PHE A 388 -7.18 20.24 -7.79
C PHE A 388 -7.52 21.30 -8.84
N GLN A 389 -7.99 20.91 -10.03
CA GLN A 389 -8.52 21.88 -10.99
C GLN A 389 -9.77 22.53 -10.42
N THR A 390 -9.88 23.85 -10.58
CA THR A 390 -11.04 24.61 -10.13
C THR A 390 -12.25 24.32 -11.00
N LEU A 391 -13.44 24.28 -10.38
CA LEU A 391 -14.70 24.25 -11.12
C LEU A 391 -14.93 25.63 -11.73
N GLN A 392 -15.57 25.69 -12.91
CA GLN A 392 -15.91 26.99 -13.52
C GLN A 392 -16.68 27.87 -12.52
N GLY A 393 -16.12 29.05 -12.22
CA GLY A 393 -16.73 30.02 -11.30
C GLY A 393 -16.41 29.82 -9.81
N SER A 394 -15.54 28.87 -9.43
CA SER A 394 -15.07 28.70 -8.04
C SER A 394 -13.54 28.86 -7.95
N GLU A 395 -13.06 29.49 -6.87
CA GLU A 395 -11.64 29.54 -6.52
C GLU A 395 -11.19 28.30 -5.72
N SER A 396 -12.15 27.51 -5.21
CA SER A 396 -11.87 26.31 -4.41
C SER A 396 -11.56 25.10 -5.32
N PRO A 397 -10.54 24.29 -5.00
CA PRO A 397 -10.22 23.11 -5.77
C PRO A 397 -11.36 22.07 -5.67
N LYS A 398 -11.65 21.39 -6.79
CA LYS A 398 -12.75 20.41 -6.91
C LYS A 398 -12.75 19.35 -5.79
N ILE A 399 -11.58 18.93 -5.30
CA ILE A 399 -11.43 17.95 -4.22
C ILE A 399 -12.21 18.30 -2.96
N ASN A 400 -12.31 19.60 -2.61
CA ASN A 400 -13.07 20.06 -1.46
C ASN A 400 -14.56 19.73 -1.62
N THR A 401 -15.10 19.96 -2.83
CA THR A 401 -16.48 19.57 -3.18
C THR A 401 -16.67 18.06 -3.17
N LEU A 402 -15.68 17.28 -3.62
CA LEU A 402 -15.78 15.81 -3.60
C LEU A 402 -15.86 15.28 -2.17
N ILE A 403 -15.00 15.76 -1.29
CA ILE A 403 -15.00 15.40 0.14
C ILE A 403 -16.32 15.84 0.80
N GLN A 404 -16.82 17.03 0.46
CA GLN A 404 -18.12 17.51 0.96
C GLN A 404 -19.26 16.57 0.55
N ASN A 405 -19.30 16.16 -0.71
CA ASN A 405 -20.37 15.29 -1.23
C ASN A 405 -20.34 13.93 -0.52
N ASP A 406 -19.17 13.33 -0.38
CA ASP A 406 -19.02 12.05 0.35
C ASP A 406 -19.41 12.19 1.82
N LEU A 407 -19.10 13.32 2.45
CA LEU A 407 -19.47 13.58 3.84
C LEU A 407 -20.98 13.74 4.00
N ASN A 408 -21.61 14.51 3.11
CA ASN A 408 -23.05 14.71 3.11
C ASN A 408 -23.80 13.38 2.89
N GLU A 409 -23.28 12.52 2.01
CA GLU A 409 -23.83 11.18 1.80
C GLU A 409 -23.74 10.33 3.06
N LEU A 410 -22.58 10.34 3.74
CA LEU A 410 -22.38 9.55 4.95
C LEU A 410 -23.18 10.08 6.16
N ALA A 411 -23.36 11.40 6.25
CA ALA A 411 -24.08 12.06 7.34
C ALA A 411 -25.60 12.20 7.11
N GLY A 412 -26.08 11.92 5.90
CA GLY A 412 -27.50 12.05 5.53
C GLY A 412 -28.04 13.49 5.58
N THR A 413 -27.17 14.49 5.66
CA THR A 413 -27.52 15.92 5.77
C THR A 413 -26.49 16.77 5.04
N SER A 414 -26.93 17.89 4.46
CA SER A 414 -26.03 18.87 3.85
C SER A 414 -25.31 19.65 4.95
N GLY A 415 -24.00 19.42 5.09
CA GLY A 415 -23.14 20.17 6.01
C GLY A 415 -22.70 21.53 5.46
N ASN A 416 -21.96 22.26 6.29
CA ASN A 416 -21.26 23.49 5.88
C ASN A 416 -20.20 23.16 4.82
N GLU A 417 -19.92 24.12 3.94
CA GLU A 417 -18.88 24.00 2.92
C GLU A 417 -17.49 23.76 3.54
N ILE A 418 -16.82 22.73 3.04
CA ILE A 418 -15.48 22.31 3.43
C ILE A 418 -14.46 22.96 2.50
N ASN A 419 -13.45 23.59 3.08
CA ASN A 419 -12.29 24.11 2.34
C ASN A 419 -11.00 23.60 3.00
N LEU A 420 -10.61 22.35 2.68
CA LEU A 420 -9.48 21.69 3.35
C LEU A 420 -8.18 21.87 2.60
N PHE A 421 -8.21 21.89 1.28
CA PHE A 421 -7.02 22.02 0.47
C PHE A 421 -6.88 23.42 -0.09
N SER A 422 -5.71 24.01 0.11
CA SER A 422 -5.35 25.31 -0.44
C SER A 422 -4.06 25.23 -1.24
N LYS A 423 -3.93 26.15 -2.18
CA LYS A 423 -2.76 26.27 -3.04
C LYS A 423 -1.55 26.73 -2.22
N PHE A 424 -0.39 26.15 -2.49
CA PHE A 424 0.87 26.55 -1.87
C PHE A 424 1.78 27.22 -2.89
N ASP A 425 1.73 28.55 -2.90
CA ASP A 425 2.61 29.40 -3.69
C ASP A 425 3.79 29.88 -2.83
N TYR A 426 5.00 29.73 -3.34
CA TYR A 426 6.21 30.14 -2.63
C TYR A 426 7.31 30.61 -3.58
N GLN A 427 8.30 31.33 -3.05
CA GLN A 427 9.44 31.83 -3.82
C GLN A 427 10.29 30.66 -4.34
N VAL A 428 10.43 30.59 -5.67
CA VAL A 428 11.21 29.52 -6.32
C VAL A 428 12.59 29.97 -6.81
N LYS A 429 12.86 31.29 -6.79
CA LYS A 429 14.12 31.92 -7.19
C LYS A 429 14.27 33.34 -6.61
N PRO A 430 15.49 33.92 -6.57
CA PRO A 430 15.67 35.32 -6.20
C PRO A 430 15.05 36.29 -7.22
N PRO A 431 14.64 37.51 -6.79
CA PRO A 431 14.21 38.57 -7.70
C PRO A 431 15.44 39.26 -8.30
N THR A 432 15.61 39.14 -9.61
CA THR A 432 16.74 39.73 -10.38
C THR A 432 16.37 41.05 -11.05
N ALA A 433 15.07 41.40 -11.07
CA ALA A 433 14.56 42.69 -11.51
C ALA A 433 13.45 43.20 -10.57
N GLU A 434 13.26 44.52 -10.55
CA GLU A 434 12.13 45.15 -9.86
C GLU A 434 10.81 44.62 -10.46
N ASN A 435 9.90 44.14 -9.59
CA ASN A 435 8.61 43.53 -9.93
C ASN A 435 8.67 42.16 -10.64
N GLU A 436 9.81 41.46 -10.61
CA GLU A 436 9.87 40.08 -11.13
C GLU A 436 8.98 39.13 -10.29
N THR A 437 8.13 38.35 -10.96
CA THR A 437 7.37 37.29 -10.29
C THR A 437 8.29 36.10 -9.98
N THR A 438 8.64 35.97 -8.70
CA THR A 438 9.49 34.89 -8.19
C THR A 438 8.71 33.75 -7.54
N ASN A 439 7.41 33.95 -7.27
CA ASN A 439 6.54 32.94 -6.71
C ASN A 439 6.04 31.98 -7.79
N ALA A 440 5.95 30.70 -7.44
CA ALA A 440 5.25 29.71 -8.23
C ALA A 440 4.51 28.72 -7.34
N THR A 441 3.50 28.08 -7.91
CA THR A 441 2.76 27.01 -7.28
C THR A 441 3.61 25.77 -7.16
N LEU A 442 3.88 25.37 -5.93
CA LEU A 442 4.62 24.15 -5.62
C LEU A 442 3.66 22.95 -5.51
N GLY A 443 2.42 23.18 -5.08
CA GLY A 443 1.41 22.14 -4.92
C GLY A 443 0.23 22.63 -4.09
N TYR A 444 -0.47 21.68 -3.46
CA TYR A 444 -1.52 21.95 -2.48
C TYR A 444 -1.09 21.45 -1.11
N ILE A 445 -1.58 22.13 -0.07
CA ILE A 445 -1.47 21.74 1.33
C ILE A 445 -2.86 21.55 1.92
N MET A 446 -2.95 20.79 3.00
CA MET A 446 -4.20 20.54 3.71
C MET A 446 -4.21 21.37 4.99
N GLN A 447 -5.36 21.95 5.33
CA GLN A 447 -5.59 22.64 6.59
C GLN A 447 -5.29 21.70 7.78
N PRO A 448 -4.62 22.18 8.84
CA PRO A 448 -4.48 21.43 10.08
C PRO A 448 -5.82 21.30 10.83
N PHE A 449 -6.00 20.17 11.51
CA PHE A 449 -7.20 19.89 12.30
C PHE A 449 -6.94 20.16 13.78
N ILE A 450 -8.01 20.31 14.56
CA ILE A 450 -7.95 20.35 16.03
C ILE A 450 -8.64 19.10 16.56
N ASN A 451 -7.93 18.33 17.38
CA ASN A 451 -8.52 17.20 18.09
C ASN A 451 -9.54 17.74 19.09
N SER A 452 -10.82 17.39 18.92
CA SER A 452 -11.88 17.88 19.80
C SER A 452 -11.77 17.40 21.26
N ARG A 453 -11.06 16.30 21.52
CA ARG A 453 -10.88 15.74 22.87
C ARG A 453 -9.70 16.36 23.61
N THR A 454 -8.57 16.53 22.92
CA THR A 454 -7.34 17.02 23.54
C THR A 454 -7.09 18.51 23.28
N ASN A 455 -7.88 19.13 22.40
CA ASN A 455 -7.69 20.50 21.92
C ASN A 455 -6.28 20.75 21.35
N THR A 456 -5.67 19.70 20.78
CA THR A 456 -4.34 19.76 20.17
C THR A 456 -4.45 19.82 18.65
N PRO A 457 -3.60 20.59 17.97
CA PRO A 457 -3.54 20.59 16.52
C PRO A 457 -2.96 19.25 16.03
N LEU A 458 -3.53 18.70 14.96
CA LEU A 458 -3.12 17.43 14.39
C LEU A 458 -3.10 17.46 12.86
N CYS A 459 -2.22 16.63 12.28
CA CYS A 459 -2.25 16.26 10.88
C CYS A 459 -2.64 14.79 10.80
N PRO A 460 -3.72 14.44 10.07
CA PRO A 460 -4.28 13.09 10.10
C PRO A 460 -3.28 12.01 9.67
N THR A 461 -3.32 10.89 10.36
CA THR A 461 -2.53 9.70 10.08
C THR A 461 -3.46 8.52 9.79
N ARG A 462 -2.86 7.36 9.49
CA ARG A 462 -3.59 6.10 9.31
C ARG A 462 -4.54 5.79 10.47
N ASP A 463 -4.13 6.08 11.70
CA ASP A 463 -4.95 5.83 12.88
C ASP A 463 -6.21 6.71 12.86
N ASP A 464 -6.09 7.98 12.48
CA ASP A 464 -7.21 8.89 12.31
C ASP A 464 -8.15 8.45 11.18
N TYR A 465 -7.60 7.98 10.06
CA TYR A 465 -8.38 7.48 8.93
C TYR A 465 -9.19 6.23 9.24
N THR A 466 -8.75 5.45 10.23
CA THR A 466 -9.49 4.28 10.73
C THR A 466 -10.40 4.59 11.92
N SER A 467 -10.40 5.84 12.41
CA SER A 467 -11.22 6.28 13.53
C SER A 467 -12.72 6.29 13.18
N SER A 468 -13.58 6.49 14.18
CA SER A 468 -15.03 6.61 13.96
C SER A 468 -15.45 7.94 13.32
N THR A 469 -14.54 8.91 13.17
CA THR A 469 -14.86 10.24 12.62
C THR A 469 -15.15 10.16 11.12
N PRO A 470 -16.38 10.47 10.67
CA PRO A 470 -16.77 10.36 9.25
C PRO A 470 -15.83 11.09 8.29
N LEU A 471 -15.45 12.33 8.62
CA LEU A 471 -14.54 13.12 7.80
C LEU A 471 -13.17 12.48 7.64
N PHE A 472 -12.57 11.93 8.71
CA PHE A 472 -11.25 11.31 8.60
C PHE A 472 -11.29 10.02 7.79
N LYS A 473 -12.35 9.22 7.87
CA LYS A 473 -12.50 8.05 7.00
C LYS A 473 -12.49 8.45 5.52
N ILE A 474 -13.29 9.46 5.16
CA ILE A 474 -13.37 9.98 3.79
C ILE A 474 -12.01 10.54 3.35
N LEU A 475 -11.34 11.32 4.22
CA LEU A 475 -10.00 11.83 3.92
C LEU A 475 -8.99 10.71 3.69
N GLY A 476 -9.08 9.60 4.42
CA GLY A 476 -8.23 8.42 4.22
C GLY A 476 -8.33 7.84 2.81
N ASP A 477 -9.52 7.88 2.21
CA ASP A 477 -9.76 7.37 0.86
C ASP A 477 -9.10 8.24 -0.23
N TYR A 478 -9.08 9.56 -0.04
CA TYR A 478 -8.45 10.49 -0.97
C TYR A 478 -6.95 10.64 -0.74
N ILE A 479 -6.50 10.69 0.52
CA ILE A 479 -5.10 10.99 0.85
C ILE A 479 -4.22 9.74 0.71
N GLY A 480 -4.67 8.60 1.25
CA GLY A 480 -3.99 7.30 1.12
C GLY A 480 -2.61 7.16 1.80
N VAL A 481 -2.10 8.19 2.46
CA VAL A 481 -0.79 8.22 3.15
C VAL A 481 -0.89 8.98 4.46
N ASP A 482 0.02 8.73 5.40
CA ASP A 482 0.12 9.56 6.61
C ASP A 482 0.46 11.01 6.24
N THR A 483 -0.03 11.97 7.01
CA THR A 483 0.35 13.37 6.88
C THR A 483 1.18 13.84 8.08
N GLU A 484 1.94 14.90 7.88
CA GLU A 484 2.72 15.56 8.94
C GLU A 484 2.62 17.07 8.80
N ALA A 485 2.90 17.80 9.88
CA ALA A 485 2.90 19.26 9.82
C ALA A 485 4.11 19.81 9.03
N ILE A 486 3.90 20.95 8.37
CA ILE A 486 4.97 21.81 7.84
C ILE A 486 4.99 23.13 8.60
N TYR A 487 6.19 23.61 8.89
CA TYR A 487 6.44 24.83 9.64
C TYR A 487 7.28 25.78 8.83
N PHE A 488 7.05 27.07 9.04
CA PHE A 488 7.97 28.10 8.62
C PHE A 488 8.88 28.50 9.77
N ALA A 489 10.17 28.69 9.47
CA ALA A 489 11.12 29.18 10.43
C ALA A 489 11.95 30.32 9.84
N GLU A 490 12.03 31.41 10.59
CA GLU A 490 12.78 32.61 10.19
C GLU A 490 14.16 32.61 10.86
N ARG A 491 15.19 32.93 10.09
CA ARG A 491 16.56 33.07 10.58
C ARG A 491 16.70 34.24 11.54
N GLU A 492 17.50 34.09 12.60
CA GLU A 492 17.91 35.21 13.44
C GLU A 492 18.55 36.33 12.60
N PRO A 493 18.25 37.62 12.87
CA PRO A 493 18.85 38.73 12.13
C PRO A 493 20.37 38.70 12.21
N VAL A 494 21.04 38.61 11.05
CA VAL A 494 22.49 38.74 10.96
C VAL A 494 22.81 40.16 10.54
N ARG A 495 23.73 40.79 11.28
CA ARG A 495 24.14 42.17 11.06
C ARG A 495 25.59 42.24 10.61
N TYR A 496 25.89 43.16 9.71
CA TYR A 496 27.24 43.39 9.18
C TYR A 496 27.54 44.88 9.13
N LEU A 497 28.82 45.22 9.21
CA LEU A 497 29.28 46.60 9.09
C LEU A 497 29.50 46.95 7.62
N VAL A 498 28.98 48.10 7.21
CA VAL A 498 29.21 48.68 5.89
C VAL A 498 29.90 50.02 6.06
N HIS A 499 30.96 50.23 5.28
CA HIS A 499 31.65 51.51 5.22
C HIS A 499 31.13 52.31 4.03
N GLU A 500 30.30 53.31 4.29
CA GLU A 500 29.72 54.21 3.30
C GLU A 500 30.10 55.65 3.69
N GLU A 501 30.60 56.44 2.73
CA GLU A 501 30.90 57.87 2.90
C GLU A 501 31.81 58.22 4.11
N GLY A 502 32.74 57.34 4.48
CA GLY A 502 33.67 57.57 5.60
C GLY A 502 33.12 57.20 6.98
N ALA A 503 31.93 56.59 7.04
CA ALA A 503 31.31 56.12 8.29
C ALA A 503 30.96 54.63 8.23
N TYR A 504 31.04 53.97 9.39
CA TYR A 504 30.56 52.60 9.55
C TYR A 504 29.08 52.60 9.96
N SER A 505 28.23 51.93 9.19
CA SER A 505 26.83 51.67 9.52
C SER A 505 26.57 50.17 9.68
N LEU A 506 25.67 49.82 10.59
CA LEU A 506 25.25 48.44 10.80
C LEU A 506 24.06 48.14 9.87
N LYS A 507 24.22 47.22 8.93
CA LYS A 507 23.13 46.76 8.05
C LYS A 507 22.71 45.35 8.40
N GLU A 508 21.43 45.05 8.20
CA GLU A 508 20.89 43.69 8.37
C GLU A 508 20.92 42.96 7.04
N THR A 509 21.26 41.67 7.08
CA THR A 509 21.12 40.79 5.91
C THR A 509 19.65 40.57 5.58
N PRO A 510 19.30 40.27 4.32
CA PRO A 510 17.92 39.92 3.97
C PRO A 510 17.38 38.76 4.82
N THR A 511 16.09 38.81 5.12
CA THR A 511 15.38 37.76 5.86
C THR A 511 15.46 36.45 5.10
N ASP A 512 15.87 35.38 5.79
CA ASP A 512 15.88 34.02 5.25
C ASP A 512 14.84 33.19 5.99
N VAL A 513 14.12 32.35 5.24
CA VAL A 513 13.02 31.55 5.74
C VAL A 513 13.18 30.13 5.23
N ILE A 514 13.08 29.17 6.14
CA ILE A 514 13.09 27.75 5.79
C ILE A 514 11.76 27.07 6.10
N LEU A 515 11.41 26.13 5.23
CA LEU A 515 10.27 25.23 5.39
C LEU A 515 10.79 23.93 5.97
N ILE A 516 10.26 23.51 7.11
CA ILE A 516 10.71 22.31 7.80
C ILE A 516 9.52 21.42 8.18
N ARG A 517 9.68 20.12 7.98
CA ARG A 517 8.65 19.13 8.30
C ARG A 517 8.70 18.76 9.77
N GLN A 518 7.56 18.35 10.33
CA GLN A 518 7.45 17.93 11.72
C GLN A 518 8.45 16.84 12.09
N SER A 519 8.56 15.78 11.27
CA SER A 519 9.48 14.67 11.53
C SER A 519 10.95 15.06 11.55
N GLU A 520 11.33 16.13 10.85
CA GLU A 520 12.68 16.67 10.84
C GLU A 520 12.91 17.63 12.01
N LEU A 521 11.97 18.55 12.21
CA LEU A 521 12.02 19.53 13.29
C LEU A 521 12.10 18.87 14.66
N GLN A 522 11.30 17.83 14.91
CA GLN A 522 11.28 17.11 16.19
C GLN A 522 12.62 16.49 16.58
N LYS A 523 13.53 16.27 15.62
CA LYS A 523 14.87 15.72 15.86
C LYS A 523 15.87 16.78 16.36
N ILE A 524 15.59 18.07 16.11
CA ILE A 524 16.56 19.17 16.31
C ILE A 524 16.01 20.36 17.10
N TRP A 525 14.73 20.34 17.46
CA TRP A 525 14.06 21.47 18.08
C TRP A 525 14.40 21.66 19.56
N PHE A 526 14.51 22.91 19.98
CA PHE A 526 14.73 23.30 21.36
C PHE A 526 14.02 24.61 21.68
N PHE A 527 13.88 24.91 22.96
CA PHE A 527 13.53 26.24 23.45
C PHE A 527 14.62 26.75 24.38
N TYR A 528 14.68 28.06 24.58
CA TYR A 528 15.62 28.67 25.52
C TYR A 528 14.99 28.75 26.91
N GLU A 529 15.71 28.24 27.91
CA GLU A 529 15.42 28.46 29.32
C GLU A 529 16.69 28.97 30.00
N ASN A 530 16.61 30.16 30.61
CA ASN A 530 17.76 30.83 31.21
C ASN A 530 18.97 30.99 30.25
N GLY A 531 18.70 31.17 28.96
CA GLY A 531 19.72 31.32 27.90
C GLY A 531 20.34 30.00 27.43
N LEU A 532 19.95 28.85 27.97
CA LEU A 532 20.41 27.54 27.55
C LEU A 532 19.37 26.84 26.66
N PRO A 533 19.79 26.16 25.58
CA PRO A 533 18.90 25.38 24.75
C PRO A 533 18.50 24.08 25.46
N ILE A 534 17.19 23.83 25.58
CA ILE A 534 16.61 22.61 26.14
C ILE A 534 15.75 21.94 25.07
N THR A 535 15.90 20.63 24.90
CA THR A 535 15.09 19.83 23.97
C THR A 535 13.61 20.13 24.14
N ALA A 536 12.95 20.46 23.04
CA ALA A 536 11.51 20.66 23.05
C ALA A 536 10.78 19.31 22.98
N ASP A 537 9.61 19.26 23.59
CA ASP A 537 8.60 18.23 23.33
C ASP A 537 7.38 18.86 22.65
N GLU A 538 6.41 18.02 22.33
CA GLU A 538 5.17 18.49 21.69
C GLU A 538 4.42 19.50 22.57
N ASN A 539 4.45 19.34 23.90
CA ASN A 539 3.82 20.29 24.82
C ASN A 539 4.50 21.66 24.82
N ALA A 540 5.83 21.68 24.76
CA ALA A 540 6.61 22.91 24.64
C ALA A 540 6.28 23.63 23.33
N SER A 541 6.00 22.91 22.24
CA SER A 541 5.62 23.52 20.96
C SER A 541 4.38 24.42 21.04
N TYR A 542 3.44 24.12 21.95
CA TYR A 542 2.23 24.92 22.13
C TYR A 542 2.42 26.21 22.93
N ASN A 543 3.44 26.28 23.79
CA ASN A 543 3.56 27.33 24.81
C ASN A 543 4.91 28.06 24.79
N ARG A 544 5.89 27.54 24.05
CA ARG A 544 7.25 28.07 23.99
C ARG A 544 7.64 28.39 22.56
N THR A 545 8.59 29.31 22.43
CA THR A 545 9.18 29.62 21.13
C THR A 545 10.16 28.51 20.75
N ILE A 546 9.79 27.76 19.73
CA ILE A 546 10.63 26.70 19.17
C ILE A 546 11.72 27.31 18.28
N ASN A 547 12.94 26.86 18.51
CA ASN A 547 14.13 27.20 17.75
C ASN A 547 14.87 25.93 17.33
N PHE A 548 15.75 26.06 16.35
CA PHE A 548 16.68 25.00 15.96
C PHE A 548 17.89 25.60 15.24
N PHE A 549 18.96 24.82 15.13
CA PHE A 549 20.14 25.18 14.34
C PHE A 549 20.05 24.57 12.94
N TRP A 550 20.36 25.38 11.91
CA TRP A 550 20.37 24.93 10.52
C TRP A 550 21.67 25.34 9.82
N PRO A 551 22.28 24.48 8.96
CA PRO A 551 21.89 23.10 8.63
C PRO A 551 21.86 22.16 9.84
N PRO A 552 21.07 21.08 9.83
CA PRO A 552 20.83 20.27 11.02
C PRO A 552 22.07 19.45 11.41
N ASP A 553 22.24 19.25 12.71
CA ASP A 553 23.12 18.22 13.28
C ASP A 553 22.28 17.37 14.22
N TYR A 554 21.98 16.14 13.79
CA TYR A 554 21.11 15.24 14.54
C TYR A 554 21.81 14.60 15.75
N ASP A 555 23.14 14.55 15.75
CA ASP A 555 23.91 13.97 16.86
C ASP A 555 24.05 14.98 18.01
N TYR A 556 24.14 16.27 17.67
CA TYR A 556 24.33 17.37 18.64
C TYR A 556 23.33 18.52 18.44
N PRO A 557 22.01 18.27 18.57
CA PRO A 557 20.96 19.25 18.23
C PRO A 557 20.95 20.50 19.11
N LEU A 558 21.55 20.44 20.31
CA LEU A 558 21.60 21.55 21.27
C LEU A 558 22.91 22.36 21.21
N THR A 559 23.87 21.99 20.36
CA THR A 559 25.17 22.67 20.26
C THR A 559 25.31 23.40 18.94
N LYS A 560 25.29 24.75 18.98
CA LYS A 560 25.48 25.58 17.78
C LYS A 560 26.91 25.46 17.25
N LYS A 561 27.06 25.05 15.99
CA LYS A 561 28.31 25.08 15.24
C LYS A 561 28.50 26.40 14.50
N ALA A 562 29.74 26.75 14.17
CA ALA A 562 30.08 28.03 13.54
C ALA A 562 29.38 28.28 12.19
N TYR A 563 29.12 27.21 11.43
CA TYR A 563 28.43 27.28 10.14
C TYR A 563 26.91 27.31 10.25
N GLN A 564 26.34 27.02 11.43
CA GLN A 564 24.90 27.00 11.64
C GLN A 564 24.35 28.39 12.00
N ARG A 565 23.08 28.59 11.71
CA ARG A 565 22.30 29.76 12.14
C ARG A 565 21.10 29.30 12.95
N VAL A 566 20.62 30.17 13.83
CA VAL A 566 19.39 29.91 14.60
C VAL A 566 18.20 30.27 13.73
N TYR A 567 17.23 29.37 13.67
CA TYR A 567 15.93 29.61 13.08
C TYR A 567 14.85 29.47 14.14
N THR A 568 13.85 30.34 14.06
CA THR A 568 12.72 30.37 15.00
C THR A 568 11.43 30.05 14.26
N VAL A 569 10.66 29.09 14.77
CA VAL A 569 9.35 28.74 14.20
C VAL A 569 8.36 29.87 14.46
N LYS A 570 7.77 30.37 13.37
CA LYS A 570 6.83 31.49 13.38
C LYS A 570 5.59 31.16 12.55
N LEU A 571 4.49 31.82 12.91
CA LEU A 571 3.31 31.85 12.04
C LEU A 571 3.61 32.67 10.78
N PRO A 572 3.03 32.34 9.62
CA PRO A 572 3.27 33.04 8.37
C PRO A 572 3.09 34.56 8.44
N GLU A 573 2.05 35.02 9.14
CA GLU A 573 1.77 36.45 9.32
C GLU A 573 2.85 37.19 10.12
N ASN A 574 3.69 36.46 10.84
CA ASN A 574 4.79 36.99 11.66
C ASN A 574 6.17 36.82 11.00
N ILE A 575 6.19 36.30 9.77
CA ILE A 575 7.39 36.19 8.94
C ILE A 575 7.44 37.43 8.06
N GLY A 576 8.64 37.98 7.85
CA GLY A 576 8.85 39.24 7.11
C GLY A 576 8.02 39.38 5.82
N LYS A 577 7.83 40.62 5.34
CA LYS A 577 6.88 41.10 4.30
C LYS A 577 6.75 40.33 2.96
N ALA A 578 7.36 39.17 2.73
CA ALA A 578 7.71 38.70 1.39
C ALA A 578 7.17 37.35 0.89
N SER A 579 6.49 36.47 1.66
CA SER A 579 6.57 35.05 1.23
C SER A 579 5.32 34.18 1.03
N THR A 580 4.09 34.64 1.24
CA THR A 580 2.90 33.85 0.83
C THR A 580 1.73 34.78 0.48
N THR A 581 1.06 34.56 -0.66
CA THR A 581 -0.10 35.35 -1.10
C THR A 581 -1.43 34.83 -0.58
N GLU A 582 -1.49 33.59 -0.08
CA GLU A 582 -2.74 32.99 0.40
C GLU A 582 -2.47 32.16 1.66
N THR A 583 -2.82 32.71 2.82
CA THR A 583 -2.91 31.94 4.06
C THR A 583 -4.07 30.95 3.90
N PRO A 584 -3.91 29.65 4.21
CA PRO A 584 -5.04 28.75 4.36
C PRO A 584 -6.00 29.42 5.35
N THR A 585 -7.24 29.66 4.94
CA THR A 585 -8.29 30.26 5.76
C THR A 585 -8.64 29.30 6.90
N ALA A 586 -7.81 29.25 7.93
CA ALA A 586 -7.86 28.25 8.97
C ALA A 586 -7.08 28.71 10.21
N THR A 587 -7.80 28.97 11.30
CA THR A 587 -7.33 29.07 12.69
C THR A 587 -5.83 28.79 12.90
N SER A 588 -5.06 29.84 13.24
CA SER A 588 -3.69 29.70 13.73
C SER A 588 -3.62 28.61 14.79
N SER A 589 -2.86 27.56 14.50
CA SER A 589 -2.58 26.48 15.44
C SER A 589 -1.69 26.99 16.58
N ARG A 590 -1.83 26.42 17.78
CA ARG A 590 -1.01 26.83 18.93
C ARG A 590 0.47 26.49 18.75
N ASP A 591 0.78 25.42 18.02
CA ASP A 591 2.15 25.02 17.70
C ASP A 591 2.70 25.70 16.44
N LYS A 592 1.95 26.64 15.85
CA LYS A 592 2.34 27.40 14.67
C LYS A 592 2.57 26.55 13.41
N ARG A 593 2.02 25.33 13.34
CA ARG A 593 1.99 24.58 12.09
C ARG A 593 1.20 25.34 11.04
N TYR A 594 1.73 25.37 9.82
CA TYR A 594 1.10 26.06 8.71
C TYR A 594 0.05 25.20 8.00
N GLY A 595 0.40 23.93 7.78
CA GLY A 595 -0.39 23.00 6.99
C GLY A 595 0.01 21.57 7.27
N CYS A 596 -0.81 20.66 6.79
CA CYS A 596 -0.52 19.25 6.72
C CYS A 596 -0.08 18.89 5.31
N ILE A 597 0.96 18.08 5.21
CA ILE A 597 1.55 17.62 3.97
C ILE A 597 1.68 16.10 3.97
N PRO A 598 1.76 15.44 2.80
CA PRO A 598 2.09 14.02 2.73
C PRO A 598 3.42 13.72 3.43
N LYS A 599 3.40 12.77 4.38
CA LYS A 599 4.60 12.33 5.08
C LYS A 599 5.47 11.51 4.13
N LEU A 600 6.73 11.90 3.99
CA LEU A 600 7.70 11.09 3.25
C LEU A 600 7.95 9.79 4.02
N SER A 601 7.91 8.65 3.32
CA SER A 601 8.45 7.42 3.87
C SER A 601 9.93 7.64 4.19
N GLU A 602 10.34 7.41 5.44
CA GLU A 602 11.77 7.43 5.77
C GLU A 602 12.49 6.44 4.85
N PRO A 603 13.62 6.84 4.21
CA PRO A 603 14.42 5.87 3.48
C PRO A 603 14.84 4.78 4.48
N LYS A 604 14.40 3.55 4.22
CA LYS A 604 14.79 2.37 5.00
C LYS A 604 16.25 2.06 4.80
#